data_AF-A0A9W4GP00-F1
#
_entry.id   AF-A0A9W4GP00-F1
#
_cell.length_a   1.000
_cell.length_b   1.000
_cell.length_c   1.000
_cell.angle_alpha   90.00
_cell.angle_beta   90.00
_cell.angle_gamma   90.00
#
_symmetry.space_group_name_H-M   'P 1'
#
loop_
_entity.id
_entity.type
_entity.pdbx_description
1 polymer ?
#
loop_
_entity_poly.entity_id
_entity_poly.type
_entity_poly.pdbx_seq_one_letter_code
_entity_poly.pdbx_strand_id
1 'polypeptide(L)'
;MVVSELVRAELRRVDWASLECGCGDSAEHVPLLIEAIITAETPRDMIGYTLDGHIEVNTITFECTPHAVGVIMAALAGELSVLARGVLLETLLFVAAGSDDYAPHAEGAGPGDGCRHHAQEGFWKLVQIGLTGSADDAETVADICEYFGLGGDKAAFYQAQLRERMRAKTKRGRST
;
A
#
# COMPACT_ATOMS: atom_id res chain seq x y z
N MET A 1 -13.69 13.29 2.62
CA MET A 1 -12.39 13.85 2.16
C MET A 1 -12.37 14.04 0.65
N VAL A 2 -11.42 14.80 0.07
CA VAL A 2 -11.30 15.00 -1.40
C VAL A 2 -10.08 14.30 -1.97
N VAL A 3 -10.21 13.74 -3.18
CA VAL A 3 -9.08 13.16 -3.94
C VAL A 3 -8.11 14.28 -4.34
N SER A 4 -6.82 14.12 -4.02
CA SER A 4 -5.79 15.11 -4.33
C SER A 4 -5.46 15.16 -5.82
N GLU A 5 -4.93 16.29 -6.31
CA GLU A 5 -4.50 16.40 -7.72
C GLU A 5 -3.38 15.42 -8.08
N LEU A 6 -2.53 15.04 -7.12
CA LEU A 6 -1.50 14.02 -7.33
C LEU A 6 -2.12 12.64 -7.61
N VAL A 7 -3.12 12.24 -6.81
CA VAL A 7 -3.84 10.97 -7.02
C VAL A 7 -4.55 10.99 -8.37
N ARG A 8 -5.24 12.09 -8.70
CA ARG A 8 -5.92 12.23 -10.00
C ARG A 8 -4.94 12.17 -11.17
N ALA A 9 -3.75 12.74 -11.02
CA ALA A 9 -2.72 12.68 -12.06
C ALA A 9 -2.23 11.23 -12.27
N GLU A 10 -1.95 10.49 -11.19
CA GLU A 10 -1.55 9.07 -11.31
C GLU A 10 -2.66 8.21 -11.91
N LEU A 11 -3.92 8.40 -11.48
CA LEU A 11 -5.06 7.68 -12.04
C LEU A 11 -5.22 7.92 -13.56
N ARG A 12 -5.05 9.16 -14.03
CA ARG A 12 -5.18 9.49 -15.47
C ARG A 12 -3.99 9.05 -16.32
N ARG A 13 -2.83 8.78 -15.71
CA ARG A 13 -1.61 8.41 -16.44
C ARG A 13 -1.69 6.99 -17.01
N VAL A 14 -2.52 6.14 -16.42
CA VAL A 14 -2.60 4.70 -16.70
C VAL A 14 -3.83 4.40 -17.55
N ASP A 15 -3.66 3.59 -18.59
CA ASP A 15 -4.76 3.03 -19.38
C ASP A 15 -5.32 1.79 -18.67
N TRP A 16 -6.19 2.01 -17.68
CA TRP A 16 -6.71 0.93 -16.84
C TRP A 16 -7.51 -0.12 -17.60
N ALA A 17 -8.15 0.27 -18.70
CA ALA A 17 -8.95 -0.65 -19.52
C ALA A 17 -8.07 -1.68 -20.26
N SER A 18 -6.78 -1.38 -20.45
CA SER A 18 -5.84 -2.31 -21.10
C SER A 18 -5.20 -3.32 -20.15
N LEU A 19 -5.40 -3.19 -18.84
CA LEU A 19 -4.72 -4.00 -17.82
C LEU A 19 -5.63 -5.11 -17.28
N GLU A 20 -5.05 -6.27 -16.99
CA GLU A 20 -5.76 -7.36 -16.31
C GLU A 20 -5.97 -7.06 -14.81
N CYS A 21 -7.19 -7.32 -14.35
CA CYS A 21 -7.57 -7.25 -12.93
C CYS A 21 -7.64 -8.66 -12.33
N GLY A 22 -7.35 -8.78 -11.03
CA GLY A 22 -7.44 -10.04 -10.29
C GLY A 22 -8.83 -10.67 -10.26
N CYS A 23 -9.88 -9.89 -10.58
CA CYS A 23 -11.25 -10.40 -10.67
C CYS A 23 -11.55 -11.10 -12.00
N GLY A 24 -10.62 -11.09 -12.96
CA GLY A 24 -10.76 -11.71 -14.28
C GLY A 24 -11.29 -10.79 -15.40
N ASP A 25 -11.62 -9.54 -15.07
CA ASP A 25 -12.01 -8.50 -16.04
C ASP A 25 -10.86 -7.49 -16.26
N SER A 26 -11.08 -6.47 -17.09
CA SER A 26 -10.18 -5.32 -17.20
C SER A 26 -10.14 -4.50 -15.91
N ALA A 27 -9.04 -3.81 -15.62
CA ALA A 27 -8.89 -2.97 -14.44
C ALA A 27 -9.58 -1.59 -14.52
N GLU A 28 -10.44 -1.33 -15.51
CA GLU A 28 -11.13 -0.04 -15.72
C GLU A 28 -11.90 0.46 -14.48
N HIS A 29 -12.40 -0.45 -13.63
CA HIS A 29 -13.13 -0.10 -12.41
C HIS A 29 -12.22 0.19 -11.20
N VAL A 30 -10.94 -0.16 -11.24
CA VAL A 30 -10.01 0.01 -10.10
C VAL A 30 -9.88 1.48 -9.65
N PRO A 31 -9.78 2.48 -10.55
CA PRO A 31 -9.82 3.89 -10.17
C PRO A 31 -10.99 4.25 -9.25
N LEU A 32 -12.19 3.77 -9.56
CA LEU A 32 -13.40 4.04 -8.77
C LEU A 32 -13.32 3.41 -7.38
N LEU A 33 -12.76 2.20 -7.26
CA LEU A 33 -12.52 1.54 -5.98
C LEU A 33 -11.56 2.36 -5.10
N ILE A 34 -10.44 2.81 -5.68
CA ILE A 34 -9.44 3.60 -4.96
C ILE A 34 -10.02 4.95 -4.51
N GLU A 35 -10.75 5.66 -5.40
CA GLU A 35 -11.37 6.93 -5.05
C GLU A 35 -12.42 6.79 -3.95
N ALA A 36 -13.22 5.71 -3.96
CA ALA A 36 -14.19 5.42 -2.91
C ALA A 36 -13.48 5.21 -1.55
N ILE A 37 -12.40 4.44 -1.53
CA ILE A 37 -11.60 4.22 -0.31
C ILE A 37 -10.99 5.53 0.20
N ILE A 38 -10.41 6.34 -0.68
CA ILE A 38 -9.79 7.63 -0.30
C ILE A 38 -10.83 8.60 0.25
N THR A 39 -12.03 8.64 -0.31
CA THR A 39 -13.03 9.64 0.05
C THR A 39 -13.88 9.25 1.25
N ALA A 40 -13.91 7.96 1.61
CA ALA A 40 -14.69 7.41 2.72
C ALA A 40 -14.37 8.05 4.07
N GLU A 41 -15.44 8.41 4.79
CA GLU A 41 -15.37 9.01 6.13
C GLU A 41 -15.79 8.01 7.21
N THR A 42 -16.59 7.01 6.83
CA THR A 42 -17.06 5.95 7.70
C THR A 42 -16.85 4.58 7.07
N PRO A 43 -16.79 3.49 7.87
CA PRO A 43 -16.72 2.13 7.33
C PRO A 43 -17.89 1.79 6.39
N ARG A 44 -19.05 2.44 6.58
CA ARG A 44 -20.23 2.22 5.73
C ARG A 44 -20.01 2.72 4.30
N ASP A 45 -19.22 3.78 4.13
CA ASP A 45 -18.93 4.36 2.81
C ASP A 45 -18.05 3.43 1.96
N MET A 46 -17.33 2.50 2.59
CA MET A 46 -16.44 1.52 1.93
C MET A 46 -17.13 0.19 1.60
N ILE A 47 -18.39 -0.01 1.98
CA ILE A 47 -19.08 -1.29 1.71
C ILE A 47 -19.14 -1.53 0.20
N GLY A 48 -18.55 -2.63 -0.26
CA GLY A 48 -18.45 -2.99 -1.67
C GLY A 48 -17.25 -2.36 -2.41
N TYR A 49 -16.44 -1.56 -1.74
CA TYR A 49 -15.21 -0.98 -2.28
C TYR A 49 -13.99 -1.57 -1.57
N THR A 50 -13.44 -2.64 -2.14
CA THR A 50 -12.22 -3.30 -1.67
C THR A 50 -11.22 -3.43 -2.82
N LEU A 51 -9.93 -3.50 -2.50
CA LEU A 51 -8.86 -3.76 -3.47
C LEU A 51 -8.43 -5.24 -3.48
N ASP A 52 -8.75 -5.98 -2.41
CA ASP A 52 -8.68 -7.45 -2.39
C ASP A 52 -9.61 -8.02 -3.46
N GLY A 53 -9.15 -9.06 -4.17
CA GLY A 53 -9.84 -9.57 -5.35
C GLY A 53 -9.54 -8.81 -6.63
N HIS A 54 -8.87 -7.65 -6.57
CA HIS A 54 -8.66 -6.79 -7.74
C HIS A 54 -7.19 -6.52 -8.04
N ILE A 55 -6.43 -6.04 -7.05
CA ILE A 55 -5.00 -5.77 -7.23
C ILE A 55 -4.14 -6.80 -6.52
N GLU A 56 -4.72 -7.57 -5.60
CA GLU A 56 -4.08 -8.77 -5.06
C GLU A 56 -5.16 -9.80 -4.66
N VAL A 57 -4.79 -11.07 -4.65
CA VAL A 57 -5.60 -12.19 -4.13
C VAL A 57 -4.69 -13.11 -3.34
N ASN A 58 -4.86 -13.14 -2.02
CA ASN A 58 -3.98 -13.92 -1.13
C ASN A 58 -2.50 -13.65 -1.42
N THR A 59 -2.11 -12.38 -1.52
CA THR A 59 -0.77 -11.88 -1.89
C THR A 59 -0.36 -12.06 -3.36
N ILE A 60 -1.09 -12.82 -4.17
CA ILE A 60 -0.82 -12.91 -5.62
C ILE A 60 -1.12 -11.56 -6.26
N THR A 61 -0.15 -11.00 -6.97
CA THR A 61 -0.29 -9.71 -7.68
C THR A 61 -0.61 -9.91 -9.15
N PHE A 62 -1.18 -8.88 -9.78
CA PHE A 62 -1.68 -8.87 -11.15
C PHE A 62 -1.06 -7.70 -11.94
N GLU A 63 -1.35 -7.63 -13.23
CA GLU A 63 -0.81 -6.60 -14.12
C GLU A 63 -1.12 -5.17 -13.63
N CYS A 64 -2.32 -4.94 -13.10
CA CYS A 64 -2.71 -3.63 -12.58
C CYS A 64 -2.08 -3.25 -11.22
N THR A 65 -1.46 -4.20 -10.49
CA THR A 65 -0.99 -3.98 -9.12
C THR A 65 0.09 -2.89 -9.02
N PRO A 66 1.15 -2.86 -9.84
CA PRO A 66 2.17 -1.82 -9.74
C PRO A 66 1.58 -0.42 -9.93
N HIS A 67 0.63 -0.29 -10.85
CA HIS A 67 -0.07 0.96 -11.11
C HIS A 67 -0.92 1.40 -9.92
N ALA A 68 -1.66 0.46 -9.31
CA ALA A 68 -2.40 0.73 -8.09
C ALA A 68 -1.48 1.13 -6.93
N VAL A 69 -0.33 0.47 -6.75
CA VAL A 69 0.68 0.87 -5.75
C VAL A 69 1.14 2.31 -5.96
N GLY A 70 1.42 2.74 -7.20
CA GLY A 70 1.75 4.13 -7.50
C GLY A 70 0.66 5.12 -7.03
N VAL A 71 -0.61 4.81 -7.29
CA VAL A 71 -1.75 5.63 -6.85
C VAL A 71 -1.89 5.62 -5.32
N ILE A 72 -1.69 4.47 -4.67
CA ILE A 72 -1.74 4.35 -3.21
C ILE A 72 -0.63 5.19 -2.58
N MET A 73 0.58 5.16 -3.12
CA MET A 73 1.69 5.99 -2.64
C MET A 73 1.41 7.49 -2.82
N ALA A 74 0.80 7.88 -3.94
CA ALA A 74 0.31 9.24 -4.16
C ALA A 74 -0.77 9.65 -3.13
N ALA A 75 -1.69 8.75 -2.78
CA ALA A 75 -2.72 8.99 -1.77
C ALA A 75 -2.10 9.14 -0.38
N LEU A 76 -1.21 8.23 0.00
CA LEU A 76 -0.51 8.25 1.27
C LEU A 76 0.32 9.51 1.45
N ALA A 77 0.86 10.10 0.37
CA ALA A 77 1.58 11.38 0.39
C ALA A 77 0.72 12.55 0.93
N GLY A 78 -0.59 12.51 0.70
CA GLY A 78 -1.56 13.51 1.14
C GLY A 78 -2.09 13.33 2.57
N GLU A 79 -3.20 14.00 2.85
CA GLU A 79 -3.97 13.82 4.08
C GLU A 79 -5.04 12.75 3.87
N LEU A 80 -5.10 11.78 4.79
CA LEU A 80 -6.08 10.70 4.77
C LEU A 80 -6.72 10.53 6.15
N SER A 81 -7.98 10.10 6.15
CA SER A 81 -8.68 9.62 7.32
C SER A 81 -7.92 8.41 7.87
N VAL A 82 -8.03 8.17 9.18
CA VAL A 82 -7.38 7.01 9.80
C VAL A 82 -7.85 5.71 9.14
N LEU A 83 -9.13 5.65 8.78
CA LEU A 83 -9.74 4.52 8.08
C LEU A 83 -9.12 4.29 6.70
N ALA A 84 -9.10 5.30 5.83
CA ALA A 84 -8.55 5.18 4.49
C ALA A 84 -7.07 4.84 4.52
N ARG A 85 -6.29 5.50 5.40
CA ARG A 85 -4.87 5.18 5.57
C ARG A 85 -4.65 3.73 6.00
N GLY A 86 -5.44 3.23 6.95
CA GLY A 86 -5.35 1.85 7.43
C GLY A 86 -5.56 0.84 6.30
N VAL A 87 -6.65 0.99 5.54
CA VAL A 87 -6.96 0.12 4.39
C VAL A 87 -5.83 0.15 3.36
N LEU A 88 -5.35 1.34 3.00
CA LEU A 88 -4.29 1.48 1.99
C LEU A 88 -2.95 0.88 2.45
N LEU A 89 -2.59 1.02 3.73
CA LEU A 89 -1.39 0.38 4.28
C LEU A 89 -1.54 -1.14 4.35
N GLU A 90 -2.70 -1.66 4.73
CA GLU A 90 -2.99 -3.10 4.75
C GLU A 90 -2.91 -3.68 3.34
N THR A 91 -3.50 -3.02 2.35
CA THR A 91 -3.35 -3.41 0.94
C THR A 91 -1.89 -3.44 0.50
N LEU A 92 -1.08 -2.41 0.83
CA LEU A 92 0.35 -2.43 0.51
C LEU A 92 1.10 -3.56 1.21
N LEU A 93 0.70 -3.94 2.44
CA LEU A 93 1.29 -5.05 3.16
C LEU A 93 1.06 -6.38 2.43
N PHE A 94 -0.15 -6.65 1.97
CA PHE A 94 -0.47 -7.87 1.20
C PHE A 94 0.29 -7.92 -0.12
N VAL A 95 0.35 -6.79 -0.85
CA VAL A 95 1.14 -6.68 -2.08
C VAL A 95 2.64 -6.91 -1.79
N ALA A 96 3.16 -6.36 -0.69
CA ALA A 96 4.56 -6.52 -0.32
C ALA A 96 4.88 -7.98 0.01
N ALA A 97 4.03 -8.64 0.81
CA ALA A 97 4.20 -10.03 1.21
C ALA A 97 4.26 -10.99 0.01
N GLY A 98 3.55 -10.69 -1.08
CA GLY A 98 3.57 -11.51 -2.31
C GLY A 98 4.63 -11.10 -3.34
N SER A 99 5.40 -10.06 -3.07
CA SER A 99 6.38 -9.53 -4.04
C SER A 99 7.67 -10.35 -4.17
N ASP A 100 7.84 -11.37 -3.31
CA ASP A 100 9.00 -12.27 -3.29
C ASP A 100 8.74 -13.64 -3.96
N ASP A 101 7.50 -13.98 -4.33
CA ASP A 101 7.13 -15.35 -4.77
C ASP A 101 7.11 -15.55 -6.30
N TYR A 102 8.21 -16.12 -6.80
CA TYR A 102 8.28 -17.30 -7.67
C TYR A 102 7.38 -17.40 -8.93
N ALA A 103 7.55 -16.48 -9.88
CA ALA A 103 7.39 -16.84 -11.29
C ALA A 103 8.70 -16.52 -12.05
N PRO A 104 9.30 -17.49 -12.77
CA PRO A 104 10.32 -17.17 -13.75
C PRO A 104 9.64 -16.42 -14.89
N HIS A 105 9.49 -15.11 -14.74
CA HIS A 105 9.07 -14.27 -15.83
C HIS A 105 10.17 -14.33 -16.89
N ALA A 106 9.81 -14.85 -18.05
CA ALA A 106 10.66 -14.79 -19.22
C ALA A 106 10.98 -13.33 -19.52
N GLU A 107 12.25 -12.96 -19.35
CA GLU A 107 12.85 -11.69 -19.79
C GLU A 107 12.01 -10.43 -19.44
N GLY A 108 11.88 -10.10 -18.15
CA GLY A 108 11.29 -8.83 -17.71
C GLY A 108 11.17 -8.70 -16.19
N ALA A 109 11.13 -7.46 -15.69
CA ALA A 109 10.82 -7.15 -14.30
C ALA A 109 9.35 -7.52 -14.00
N GLY A 110 9.11 -8.35 -12.98
CA GLY A 110 7.76 -8.81 -12.65
C GLY A 110 6.92 -7.70 -11.98
N PRO A 111 5.60 -7.91 -11.79
CA PRO A 111 4.74 -6.97 -11.07
C PRO A 111 5.30 -6.60 -9.68
N GLY A 112 5.94 -7.55 -8.99
CA GLY A 112 6.62 -7.31 -7.71
C GLY A 112 7.70 -6.22 -7.78
N ASP A 113 8.49 -6.17 -8.85
CA ASP A 113 9.55 -5.15 -9.03
C ASP A 113 8.95 -3.75 -9.23
N GLY A 114 7.86 -3.65 -10.01
CA GLY A 114 7.14 -2.40 -10.21
C GLY A 114 6.52 -1.87 -8.91
N CYS A 115 5.93 -2.76 -8.11
CA CYS A 115 5.41 -2.41 -6.78
C CYS A 115 6.53 -1.91 -5.85
N ARG A 116 7.64 -2.65 -5.80
CA ARG A 116 8.82 -2.30 -4.99
C ARG A 116 9.40 -0.96 -5.41
N HIS A 117 9.47 -0.68 -6.71
CA HIS A 117 9.94 0.59 -7.25
C HIS A 117 9.12 1.78 -6.72
N HIS A 118 7.80 1.73 -6.87
CA HIS A 118 6.92 2.80 -6.37
C HIS A 118 6.97 2.96 -4.85
N ALA A 119 7.01 1.84 -4.11
CA ALA A 119 7.15 1.87 -2.66
C ALA A 119 8.50 2.48 -2.22
N GLN A 120 9.57 2.20 -2.96
CA GLN A 120 10.90 2.76 -2.72
C GLN A 120 10.96 4.27 -2.98
N GLU A 121 10.27 4.79 -4.00
CA GLU A 121 10.16 6.23 -4.25
C GLU A 121 9.45 6.95 -3.10
N GLY A 122 8.43 6.33 -2.51
CA GLY A 122 7.69 6.88 -1.37
C GLY A 122 8.19 6.41 0.01
N PHE A 123 9.36 5.79 0.10
CA PHE A 123 9.94 5.24 1.33
C PHE A 123 9.87 6.21 2.52
N TRP A 124 10.27 7.47 2.31
CA TRP A 124 10.28 8.47 3.38
C TRP A 124 8.89 8.77 3.93
N LYS A 125 7.86 8.69 3.09
CA LYS A 125 6.50 8.90 3.52
C LYS A 125 6.01 7.72 4.37
N LEU A 126 6.33 6.49 3.99
CA LEU A 126 6.03 5.29 4.79
C LEU A 126 6.68 5.40 6.18
N VAL A 127 7.99 5.70 6.22
CA VAL A 127 8.71 5.90 7.48
C VAL A 127 8.08 7.01 8.33
N GLN A 128 7.72 8.15 7.73
CA GLN A 128 7.03 9.22 8.44
C GLN A 128 5.70 8.74 9.05
N ILE A 129 4.89 8.00 8.29
CA ILE A 129 3.62 7.43 8.74
C ILE A 129 3.87 6.50 9.94
N GLY A 130 4.79 5.56 9.84
CA GLY A 130 5.06 4.62 10.94
C GLY A 130 5.64 5.31 12.19
N LEU A 131 6.46 6.34 12.03
CA LEU A 131 7.04 7.07 13.16
C LEU A 131 6.06 8.00 13.87
N THR A 132 5.08 8.56 13.14
CA THR A 132 4.16 9.58 13.68
C THR A 132 2.74 9.07 13.91
N GLY A 133 2.37 7.96 13.27
CA GLY A 133 1.07 7.31 13.37
C GLY A 133 0.91 6.45 14.62
N SER A 134 -0.09 5.57 14.57
CA SER A 134 -0.36 4.58 15.60
C SER A 134 0.74 3.52 15.68
N ALA A 135 0.70 2.67 16.72
CA ALA A 135 1.62 1.54 16.79
C ALA A 135 1.34 0.50 15.70
N ASP A 136 0.08 0.42 15.25
CA ASP A 136 -0.34 -0.51 14.21
C ASP A 136 0.16 0.02 12.85
N ASP A 137 0.09 1.34 12.62
CA ASP A 137 0.76 1.99 11.47
C ASP A 137 2.29 1.70 11.50
N ALA A 138 2.93 1.72 12.68
CA ALA A 138 4.37 1.44 12.81
C ALA A 138 4.72 -0.02 12.48
N GLU A 139 3.90 -0.97 12.92
CA GLU A 139 4.05 -2.40 12.63
C GLU A 139 3.87 -2.67 11.14
N THR A 140 2.76 -2.23 10.55
CA THR A 140 2.48 -2.42 9.12
C THR A 140 3.56 -1.81 8.24
N VAL A 141 4.03 -0.60 8.57
CA VAL A 141 5.13 0.05 7.81
C VAL A 141 6.45 -0.71 7.95
N ALA A 142 6.74 -1.28 9.13
CA ALA A 142 7.97 -2.06 9.31
C ALA A 142 7.97 -3.31 8.43
N ASP A 143 6.84 -4.02 8.38
CA ASP A 143 6.65 -5.23 7.58
C ASP A 143 6.70 -4.92 6.08
N ILE A 144 6.02 -3.84 5.63
CA ILE A 144 6.13 -3.36 4.23
C ILE A 144 7.60 -3.09 3.87
N CYS A 145 8.34 -2.38 4.73
CA CYS A 145 9.76 -2.10 4.48
C CYS A 145 10.61 -3.37 4.44
N GLU A 146 10.29 -4.38 5.23
CA GLU A 146 10.99 -5.66 5.26
C GLU A 146 10.72 -6.47 4.00
N TYR A 147 9.46 -6.72 3.65
CA TYR A 147 9.08 -7.49 2.46
C TYR A 147 9.57 -6.83 1.16
N PHE A 148 9.39 -5.52 1.01
CA PHE A 148 9.91 -4.81 -0.14
C PHE A 148 11.42 -4.50 -0.05
N GLY A 149 12.11 -4.81 1.04
CA GLY A 149 13.54 -4.52 1.20
C GLY A 149 13.87 -3.03 1.03
N LEU A 150 13.01 -2.14 1.56
CA LEU A 150 13.09 -0.71 1.34
C LEU A 150 14.18 -0.03 2.18
N GLY A 151 14.74 1.06 1.64
CA GLY A 151 15.59 1.98 2.39
C GLY A 151 17.09 1.67 2.40
N GLY A 152 17.51 0.59 1.72
CA GLY A 152 18.92 0.24 1.52
C GLY A 152 19.71 0.22 2.83
N ASP A 153 20.87 0.90 2.85
CA ASP A 153 21.78 0.95 4.00
C ASP A 153 21.15 1.49 5.31
N LYS A 154 20.01 2.19 5.20
CA LYS A 154 19.31 2.79 6.35
C LYS A 154 18.16 1.92 6.87
N ALA A 155 17.80 0.85 6.16
CA ALA A 155 16.65 0.01 6.47
C ALA A 155 16.67 -0.49 7.92
N ALA A 156 17.80 -1.05 8.36
CA ALA A 156 17.95 -1.60 9.71
C ALA A 156 17.70 -0.55 10.81
N PHE A 157 18.15 0.69 10.60
CA PHE A 157 17.94 1.77 11.58
C PHE A 157 16.46 2.11 11.71
N TYR A 158 15.76 2.34 10.60
CA TYR A 158 14.35 2.74 10.65
C TYR A 158 13.43 1.60 11.07
N GLN A 159 13.69 0.36 10.65
CA GLN A 159 12.95 -0.81 11.15
C GLN A 159 13.09 -0.95 12.67
N ALA A 160 14.28 -0.71 13.24
CA ALA A 160 14.46 -0.73 14.68
C ALA A 160 13.63 0.34 15.39
N GLN A 161 13.58 1.57 14.85
CA GLN A 161 12.77 2.66 15.38
C GLN A 161 11.26 2.34 15.36
N LEU A 162 10.77 1.76 14.27
CA LEU A 162 9.36 1.36 14.14
C LEU A 162 9.00 0.26 15.14
N ARG A 163 9.84 -0.78 15.26
CA ARG A 163 9.64 -1.89 16.20
C ARG A 163 9.73 -1.45 17.67
N GLU A 164 10.51 -0.41 17.99
CA GLU A 164 10.55 0.18 19.33
C GLU A 164 9.20 0.81 19.72
N ARG A 165 8.55 1.51 18.78
CA ARG A 165 7.21 2.09 19.00
C ARG A 165 6.17 1.03 19.34
N MET A 166 6.19 -0.10 18.63
CA MET A 166 5.30 -1.24 18.90
C MET A 166 5.46 -1.72 20.36
N ARG A 167 6.70 -1.94 20.79
CA ARG A 167 7.02 -2.42 22.16
C ARG A 167 6.60 -1.44 23.25
N ALA A 168 6.67 -0.13 22.98
CA ALA A 168 6.24 0.89 23.94
C ALA A 168 4.72 0.83 24.22
N LYS A 169 3.88 0.47 23.22
CA LYS A 169 2.43 0.23 23.40
C LYS A 169 2.17 -1.01 24.26
N THR A 170 2.83 -2.13 23.96
CA THR A 170 2.65 -3.39 24.72
C THR A 170 3.00 -3.23 26.20
N LYS A 171 4.04 -2.45 26.52
CA LYS A 171 4.39 -2.16 27.93
C LYS A 171 3.34 -1.30 28.63
N ARG A 172 2.79 -0.29 27.96
CA ARG A 172 1.75 0.59 28.53
C ARG A 172 0.42 -0.15 28.76
N GLY A 173 0.02 -1.05 27.86
CA GLY A 173 -1.21 -1.84 28.02
C GLY A 173 -1.12 -2.97 29.06
N ARG A 174 0.08 -3.35 29.50
CA ARG A 174 0.31 -4.34 30.58
C ARG A 174 0.41 -3.72 31.97
N SER A 175 0.47 -2.40 32.07
CA SER A 175 0.60 -1.66 33.34
C SER A 175 -0.71 -1.04 33.83
N THR A 176 -1.83 -1.45 33.25
CA THR A 176 -3.22 -1.11 33.64
C THR A 176 -3.99 -2.40 33.88
#